data_AF-A0A414ED22-F1
#
_entry.id   AF-A0A414ED22-F1
#
_cell.length_a   1.000
_cell.length_b   1.000
_cell.length_c   1.000
_cell.angle_alpha   90.00
_cell.angle_beta   90.00
_cell.angle_gamma   90.00
#
_symmetry.space_group_name_H-M   'P 1'
#
loop_
_entity.id
_entity.type
_entity.pdbx_description
1 polymer ?
#
loop_
_entity_poly.entity_id
_entity_poly.type
_entity_poly.pdbx_seq_one_letter_code
_entity_poly.pdbx_strand_id
1 'polypeptide(L)'
;MTKKDAIKVFEDKKIRAVWDDQKEEWYFSIVDVIEVLTDSERPRKYWGDLKKKLKTEGSQLSEEIGQLKLPSSDGKLYKTDVATTQQLFRLIQSIPSPKAEPFKMWMAQVAKERLDEMQDPELTINRAMMEYKSLGYSDNWINQV
;
A
#
# COMPACT_ATOMS: atom_id res chain seq x y z
N MET A 1 21.42 11.16 -9.26
CA MET A 1 20.09 10.91 -8.65
C MET A 1 19.82 9.41 -8.77
N THR A 2 19.92 8.70 -7.67
CA THR A 2 19.83 7.23 -7.60
C THR A 2 18.41 6.85 -7.25
N LYS A 3 17.60 6.46 -8.26
CA LYS A 3 16.34 5.76 -8.04
C LYS A 3 16.61 4.55 -7.14
N LYS A 4 16.08 4.57 -5.93
CA LYS A 4 16.10 3.41 -5.04
C LYS A 4 14.98 2.48 -5.47
N ASP A 5 15.32 1.46 -6.23
CA ASP A 5 14.41 0.35 -6.51
C ASP A 5 14.38 -0.55 -5.28
N ALA A 6 13.18 -0.80 -4.72
CA ALA A 6 13.01 -1.72 -3.61
C ALA A 6 11.95 -2.76 -3.97
N ILE A 7 12.25 -4.01 -3.64
CA ILE A 7 11.29 -5.10 -3.71
C ILE A 7 10.76 -5.32 -2.30
N LYS A 8 9.46 -5.11 -2.09
CA LYS A 8 8.81 -5.48 -0.83
C LYS A 8 8.18 -6.86 -0.99
N VAL A 9 8.41 -7.74 0.00
CA VAL A 9 7.87 -9.10 0.01
C VAL A 9 6.55 -9.08 0.76
N PHE A 10 5.48 -9.57 0.13
CA PHE A 10 4.18 -9.79 0.75
C PHE A 10 3.73 -11.22 0.40
N GLU A 11 3.49 -12.06 1.41
CA GLU A 11 3.11 -13.48 1.23
C GLU A 11 4.00 -14.22 0.20
N ASP A 12 5.33 -14.14 0.34
CA ASP A 12 6.34 -14.73 -0.56
C ASP A 12 6.33 -14.23 -2.01
N LYS A 13 5.41 -13.33 -2.38
CA LYS A 13 5.36 -12.64 -3.67
C LYS A 13 6.01 -11.27 -3.57
N LYS A 14 6.71 -10.90 -4.63
CA LYS A 14 7.48 -9.65 -4.74
C LYS A 14 6.63 -8.58 -5.39
N ILE A 15 6.35 -7.49 -4.67
CA ILE A 15 5.73 -6.29 -5.24
C ILE A 15 6.85 -5.36 -5.68
N ARG A 16 6.90 -5.02 -6.97
CA ARG A 16 7.86 -4.03 -7.48
C ARG A 16 7.44 -2.64 -7.02
N ALA A 17 8.39 -1.92 -6.45
CA ALA A 17 8.21 -0.55 -6.02
C ALA A 17 9.40 0.33 -6.43
N VAL A 18 9.12 1.60 -6.67
CA VAL A 18 10.14 2.62 -6.96
C VAL A 18 9.90 3.82 -6.04
N TRP A 19 10.99 4.34 -5.49
CA TRP A 19 10.99 5.58 -4.72
C TRP A 19 11.17 6.77 -5.67
N ASP A 20 10.29 7.78 -5.53
CA ASP A 20 10.45 9.07 -6.20
C ASP A 20 11.08 10.07 -5.23
N ASP A 21 12.36 10.40 -5.45
CA ASP A 21 13.11 11.35 -4.62
C ASP A 21 12.53 12.77 -4.66
N GLN A 22 11.82 13.17 -5.73
CA GLN A 22 11.28 14.53 -5.85
C GLN A 22 9.99 14.71 -5.05
N LYS A 23 9.20 13.65 -4.96
CA LYS A 23 7.91 13.64 -4.25
C LYS A 23 8.01 13.01 -2.86
N GLU A 24 9.16 12.45 -2.52
CA GLU A 24 9.40 11.67 -1.30
C GLU A 24 8.32 10.61 -1.08
N GLU A 25 7.99 9.87 -2.15
CA GLU A 25 6.87 8.94 -2.15
C GLU A 25 7.19 7.61 -2.85
N TRP A 26 6.61 6.52 -2.32
CA TRP A 26 6.69 5.19 -2.94
C TRP A 26 5.58 4.99 -3.98
N TYR A 27 5.99 4.42 -5.12
CA TYR A 27 5.10 3.97 -6.19
C TYR A 27 5.16 2.45 -6.34
N PHE A 28 4.01 1.80 -6.34
CA PHE A 28 3.88 0.35 -6.36
C PHE A 28 3.25 -0.13 -7.67
N SER A 29 3.74 -1.24 -8.22
CA SER A 29 3.15 -1.90 -9.38
C SER A 29 1.73 -2.39 -9.08
N ILE A 30 0.73 -1.85 -9.77
CA ILE A 30 -0.68 -2.23 -9.57
C ILE A 30 -0.92 -3.69 -9.94
N VAL A 31 -0.28 -4.16 -11.01
CA VAL A 31 -0.46 -5.54 -11.49
C VAL A 31 0.12 -6.56 -10.51
N ASP A 32 1.23 -6.25 -9.85
CA ASP A 32 1.84 -7.14 -8.86
C ASP A 32 0.96 -7.20 -7.60
N VAL A 33 0.42 -6.06 -7.17
CA VAL A 33 -0.55 -5.99 -6.06
C VAL A 33 -1.79 -6.84 -6.36
N ILE A 34 -2.35 -6.72 -7.57
CA ILE A 34 -3.52 -7.51 -7.97
C ILE A 34 -3.17 -9.00 -7.93
N GLU A 35 -2.01 -9.40 -8.44
CA GLU A 35 -1.57 -10.80 -8.41
C GLU A 35 -1.44 -11.34 -6.98
N VAL A 36 -0.92 -10.54 -6.05
CA VAL A 36 -0.82 -10.88 -4.63
C VAL A 36 -2.19 -11.05 -3.99
N LEU A 37 -3.07 -10.07 -4.21
CA LEU A 37 -4.36 -10.00 -3.52
C LEU A 37 -5.47 -10.83 -4.17
N THR A 38 -5.22 -11.44 -5.33
CA THR A 38 -6.24 -12.20 -6.07
C THR A 38 -5.79 -13.58 -6.54
N ASP A 39 -4.49 -13.88 -6.53
CA ASP A 39 -3.89 -15.05 -7.20
C ASP A 39 -4.32 -15.22 -8.66
N SER A 40 -4.76 -14.14 -9.32
CA SER A 40 -5.17 -14.20 -10.71
C SER A 40 -3.98 -14.60 -11.59
N GLU A 41 -4.15 -15.63 -12.41
CA GLU A 41 -3.18 -16.00 -13.46
C GLU A 41 -3.04 -14.91 -14.55
N ARG A 42 -3.98 -13.96 -14.61
CA ARG A 42 -4.03 -12.89 -15.61
C ARG A 42 -4.24 -11.52 -14.95
N PRO A 43 -3.33 -11.05 -14.07
CA PRO A 43 -3.52 -9.86 -13.26
C PRO A 43 -3.66 -8.59 -14.10
N ARG A 44 -3.02 -8.54 -15.29
CA ARG A 44 -3.21 -7.45 -16.26
C ARG A 44 -4.63 -7.37 -16.83
N LYS A 45 -5.25 -8.53 -17.10
CA LYS A 45 -6.64 -8.59 -17.58
C LYS A 45 -7.58 -8.17 -16.46
N TYR A 46 -7.36 -8.70 -15.25
CA TYR A 46 -8.09 -8.31 -14.05
C TYR A 46 -8.03 -6.79 -13.85
N TRP A 47 -6.85 -6.18 -13.97
CA TRP A 47 -6.70 -4.74 -13.87
C TRP A 47 -7.53 -3.99 -14.93
N GLY A 48 -7.53 -4.46 -16.17
CA GLY A 48 -8.37 -3.89 -17.23
C GLY A 48 -9.86 -3.93 -16.90
N ASP A 49 -10.34 -5.03 -16.32
CA ASP A 49 -11.75 -5.18 -15.93
C ASP A 49 -12.08 -4.34 -14.69
N LEU A 50 -11.16 -4.25 -13.72
CA LEU A 50 -11.30 -3.37 -12.55
C LEU A 50 -11.34 -1.88 -12.95
N LYS A 51 -10.52 -1.45 -13.93
CA LYS A 51 -10.59 -0.09 -14.47
C LYS A 51 -11.96 0.24 -15.06
N LYS A 52 -12.56 -0.69 -15.81
CA LYS A 52 -13.91 -0.50 -16.36
C LYS A 52 -14.94 -0.36 -15.24
N LYS A 53 -14.87 -1.24 -14.24
CA LYS A 53 -15.75 -1.17 -13.07
C LYS A 53 -15.63 0.17 -12.34
N LEU A 54 -14.41 0.60 -12.03
CA LEU A 54 -14.15 1.90 -11.37
C LEU A 54 -14.75 3.06 -12.18
N LYS A 55 -14.60 3.04 -13.50
CA LYS A 55 -15.18 4.05 -14.38
C LYS A 55 -16.71 4.05 -14.34
N THR A 56 -17.34 2.87 -14.34
CA THR A 56 -18.80 2.74 -14.22
C THR A 56 -19.32 3.24 -12.87
N GLU A 57 -18.54 3.07 -11.80
CA GLU A 57 -18.84 3.58 -10.45
C GLU A 57 -18.58 5.09 -10.30
N GLY A 58 -18.10 5.77 -11.36
CA GLY A 58 -17.76 7.20 -11.32
C GLY A 58 -16.43 7.50 -10.61
N SER A 59 -15.60 6.49 -10.35
CA SER A 59 -14.28 6.66 -9.73
C SER A 59 -13.26 7.20 -10.73
N GLN A 60 -12.61 8.31 -10.38
CA GLN A 60 -11.50 8.90 -11.14
C GLN A 60 -10.14 8.23 -10.86
N LEU A 61 -10.09 7.23 -9.96
CA LEU A 61 -8.83 6.59 -9.56
C LEU A 61 -8.06 6.03 -10.76
N SER A 62 -8.76 5.42 -11.73
CA SER A 62 -8.10 4.88 -12.93
C SER A 62 -7.50 5.94 -13.85
N GLU A 63 -7.99 7.18 -13.77
CA GLU A 63 -7.52 8.32 -14.57
C GLU A 63 -6.33 9.02 -13.89
N GLU A 64 -6.25 8.97 -12.56
CA GLU A 64 -5.17 9.53 -11.74
C GLU A 64 -3.92 8.63 -11.68
N ILE A 65 -4.00 7.41 -12.21
CA ILE A 65 -2.90 6.45 -12.19
C ILE A 65 -1.85 6.81 -13.24
N GLY A 66 -0.61 6.99 -12.76
CA GLY A 66 0.55 7.24 -13.60
C GLY A 66 1.25 5.95 -14.06
N GLN A 67 2.20 6.11 -14.97
CA GLN A 67 3.09 5.02 -15.40
C GLN A 67 4.55 5.35 -15.13
N LEU A 68 5.26 4.40 -14.52
CA LEU A 68 6.71 4.47 -14.33
C LEU A 68 7.40 3.27 -14.97
N LYS A 69 8.68 3.44 -15.28
CA LYS A 69 9.54 2.35 -15.76
C LYS A 69 9.95 1.48 -14.57
N LEU A 70 9.49 0.23 -14.55
CA LEU A 70 9.86 -0.76 -13.55
C LEU A 70 10.63 -1.93 -14.18
N PRO A 71 11.56 -2.56 -13.44
CA PRO A 71 12.26 -3.75 -13.90
C PRO A 71 11.29 -4.92 -14.07
N SER A 72 11.59 -5.77 -15.05
CA SER A 72 10.88 -7.01 -15.36
C SER A 72 11.80 -8.22 -15.15
N SER A 73 11.25 -9.43 -15.23
CA SER A 73 12.01 -10.68 -15.02
C SER A 73 13.16 -10.88 -16.01
N ASP A 74 13.07 -10.26 -17.18
CA ASP A 74 14.11 -10.23 -18.22
C ASP A 74 15.15 -9.11 -18.02
N GLY A 75 15.10 -8.40 -16.89
CA GLY A 75 16.02 -7.30 -16.56
C GLY A 75 15.75 -6.00 -17.32
N LYS A 76 14.75 -5.96 -18.21
CA LYS A 76 14.39 -4.75 -18.97
C LYS A 76 13.40 -3.88 -18.20
N LEU A 77 13.40 -2.59 -18.51
CA LEU A 77 12.50 -1.60 -17.92
C LEU A 77 11.28 -1.39 -18.80
N TYR A 78 10.08 -1.59 -18.23
CA TYR A 78 8.81 -1.39 -18.93
C TYR A 78 7.92 -0.36 -18.22
N LYS A 79 7.19 0.43 -19.01
CA LYS A 79 6.13 1.30 -18.48
C LYS A 79 5.05 0.44 -17.84
N THR A 80 4.81 0.66 -16.55
CA THR A 80 3.87 -0.10 -15.73
C THR A 80 2.98 0.89 -15.00
N ASP A 81 1.67 0.61 -14.96
CA ASP A 81 0.71 1.36 -14.15
C ASP A 81 1.13 1.23 -12.68
N VAL A 82 1.35 2.36 -12.02
CA VAL A 82 1.79 2.43 -10.62
C VAL A 82 0.83 3.26 -9.78
N ALA A 83 0.73 2.91 -8.50
CA ALA A 83 -0.07 3.62 -7.52
C ALA A 83 0.79 4.09 -6.35
N THR A 84 0.50 5.28 -5.83
CA THR A 84 1.01 5.71 -4.52
C THR A 84 0.38 4.88 -3.40
N THR A 85 0.87 5.04 -2.15
CA THR A 85 0.27 4.35 -0.99
C THR A 85 -1.23 4.67 -0.84
N GLN A 86 -1.62 5.94 -1.00
CA GLN A 86 -3.02 6.36 -0.88
C GLN A 86 -3.89 5.75 -2.01
N GLN A 87 -3.40 5.81 -3.25
CA GLN A 87 -4.09 5.23 -4.40
C GLN A 87 -4.22 3.71 -4.26
N LEU A 88 -3.18 3.05 -3.72
CA LEU A 88 -3.17 1.62 -3.44
C LEU A 88 -4.24 1.23 -2.42
N PHE A 89 -4.37 1.95 -1.31
CA PHE A 89 -5.43 1.66 -0.33
C PHE A 89 -6.83 1.79 -0.95
N ARG A 90 -7.07 2.84 -1.75
CA ARG A 90 -8.34 3.00 -2.47
C ARG A 90 -8.60 1.86 -3.46
N LEU A 91 -7.56 1.42 -4.17
CA LEU A 91 -7.65 0.29 -5.10
C LEU A 91 -8.03 -1.00 -4.37
N ILE A 92 -7.39 -1.29 -3.24
CA ILE A 92 -7.62 -2.52 -2.47
C ILE A 92 -9.08 -2.62 -2.03
N GLN A 93 -9.70 -1.51 -1.61
CA GLN A 93 -11.13 -1.50 -1.26
C GLN A 93 -12.02 -2.02 -2.40
N SER A 94 -11.62 -1.76 -3.65
CA SER A 94 -12.39 -2.11 -4.85
C SER A 94 -12.16 -3.55 -5.35
N ILE A 95 -11.20 -4.30 -4.77
CA ILE A 95 -10.87 -5.68 -5.15
C ILE A 95 -11.79 -6.66 -4.42
N PRO A 96 -12.72 -7.36 -5.12
CA PRO A 96 -13.55 -8.41 -4.52
C PRO A 96 -12.79 -9.74 -4.44
N SER A 97 -11.88 -9.87 -3.48
CA SER A 97 -11.10 -11.09 -3.27
C SER A 97 -11.05 -11.45 -1.79
N PRO A 98 -11.26 -12.73 -1.41
CA PRO A 98 -11.05 -13.19 -0.04
C PRO A 98 -9.63 -12.92 0.47
N LYS A 99 -8.62 -12.92 -0.40
CA LYS A 99 -7.24 -12.58 -0.04
C LYS A 99 -7.02 -11.10 0.28
N ALA A 100 -7.86 -10.22 -0.25
CA ALA A 100 -7.81 -8.81 0.11
C ALA A 100 -8.48 -8.54 1.46
N GLU A 101 -9.32 -9.46 1.96
CA GLU A 101 -10.15 -9.25 3.14
C GLU A 101 -9.35 -9.03 4.44
N PRO A 102 -8.31 -9.84 4.76
CA PRO A 102 -7.48 -9.58 5.94
C PRO A 102 -6.87 -8.17 5.93
N PHE A 103 -6.44 -7.71 4.75
CA PHE A 103 -5.87 -6.38 4.59
C PHE A 103 -6.93 -5.27 4.74
N LYS A 104 -8.15 -5.49 4.25
CA LYS A 104 -9.27 -4.56 4.46
C LYS A 104 -9.67 -4.46 5.93
N MET A 105 -9.74 -5.59 6.62
CA MET A 105 -10.01 -5.64 8.05
C MET A 105 -8.93 -4.92 8.85
N TRP A 106 -7.66 -5.10 8.49
CA TRP A 106 -6.57 -4.33 9.08
C TRP A 106 -6.73 -2.83 8.85
N MET A 107 -7.04 -2.38 7.63
CA MET A 107 -7.31 -0.95 7.36
C MET A 107 -8.50 -0.42 8.17
N ALA A 108 -9.57 -1.20 8.31
CA ALA A 108 -10.74 -0.83 9.11
C ALA A 108 -10.38 -0.71 10.60
N GLN A 109 -9.56 -1.62 11.12
CA GLN A 109 -9.07 -1.57 12.49
C GLN A 109 -8.21 -0.33 12.74
N VAL A 110 -7.25 -0.04 11.85
CA VAL A 110 -6.43 1.18 11.94
C VAL A 110 -7.31 2.43 11.87
N ALA A 111 -8.29 2.48 10.96
CA ALA A 111 -9.20 3.63 10.86
C ALA A 111 -10.02 3.82 12.14
N LYS A 112 -10.50 2.73 12.75
CA LYS A 112 -11.22 2.77 14.03
C LYS A 112 -10.32 3.29 15.14
N GLU A 113 -9.11 2.75 15.30
CA GLU A 113 -8.14 3.20 16.30
C GLU A 113 -7.85 4.70 16.18
N ARG A 114 -7.73 5.21 14.95
CA ARG A 114 -7.53 6.65 14.73
C ARG A 114 -8.75 7.48 15.14
N LEU A 115 -9.97 7.00 14.92
CA LEU A 115 -11.18 7.67 15.39
C LEU A 115 -11.28 7.67 16.91
N ASP A 116 -10.92 6.55 17.55
CA ASP A 116 -10.90 6.43 19.01
C ASP A 116 -9.84 7.38 19.61
N GLU A 117 -8.64 7.45 19.04
CA GLU A 117 -7.57 8.39 19.43
C GLU A 117 -7.94 9.87 19.26
N MET A 118 -8.79 10.20 18.28
CA MET A 118 -9.30 11.56 18.11
C MET A 118 -10.29 11.94 19.21
N GLN A 119 -10.99 10.97 19.80
CA GLN A 119 -11.93 11.19 20.90
C GLN A 119 -11.22 11.19 22.26
N ASP A 120 -10.19 10.35 22.39
CA ASP A 120 -9.36 10.22 23.58
C ASP A 120 -7.86 10.30 23.21
N PRO A 121 -7.27 11.50 23.26
CA PRO A 121 -5.85 11.71 22.95
C PRO A 121 -4.89 10.91 23.84
N GLU A 122 -5.30 10.47 25.05
CA GLU A 122 -4.44 9.65 25.92
C GLU A 122 -4.12 8.29 25.28
N LEU A 123 -5.02 7.75 24.46
CA LEU A 123 -4.77 6.53 23.70
C LEU A 123 -3.57 6.66 22.76
N THR A 124 -3.36 7.86 22.19
CA THR A 124 -2.20 8.12 21.31
C THR A 124 -0.89 8.05 22.10
N ILE A 125 -0.85 8.62 23.30
CA ILE A 125 0.33 8.61 24.18
C ILE A 125 0.63 7.17 24.62
N ASN A 126 -0.40 6.44 25.04
CA ASN A 126 -0.27 5.04 25.43
C ASN A 126 0.25 4.15 24.29
N ARG A 127 -0.25 4.34 23.07
CA ARG A 127 0.24 3.62 21.88
C ARG A 127 1.71 3.92 21.63
N ALA A 128 2.11 5.21 21.62
CA ALA A 128 3.49 5.59 21.38
C ALA A 128 4.45 4.98 22.43
N MET A 129 4.07 5.01 23.71
CA MET A 129 4.84 4.36 24.77
C MET A 129 4.98 2.86 24.53
N MET A 130 3.90 2.16 24.16
CA MET A 130 3.96 0.72 23.86
C MET A 130 4.84 0.41 22.64
N GLU A 131 4.77 1.22 21.58
CA GLU A 131 5.61 1.08 20.38
C GLU A 131 7.09 1.18 20.73
N TYR A 132 7.50 2.22 21.48
CA TYR A 132 8.88 2.35 21.93
C TYR A 132 9.32 1.20 22.83
N LYS A 133 8.48 0.74 23.77
CA LYS A 133 8.82 -0.44 24.58
C LYS A 133 9.03 -1.69 23.71
N SER A 134 8.18 -1.90 22.70
CA SER A 134 8.29 -3.04 21.78
C SER A 134 9.57 -3.01 20.92
N LEU A 135 10.08 -1.81 20.63
CA LEU A 135 11.36 -1.59 19.96
C LEU A 135 12.58 -1.71 20.92
N GLY A 136 12.34 -1.96 22.22
CA GLY A 136 13.37 -2.20 23.23
C GLY A 136 13.85 -0.96 23.98
N TYR A 137 13.15 0.17 23.88
CA TYR A 137 13.49 1.38 24.63
C TYR A 137 13.10 1.25 26.11
N SER A 138 13.94 1.77 27.01
CA SER A 138 13.68 1.75 28.46
C SER A 138 12.65 2.78 28.89
N ASP A 139 11.91 2.51 29.97
CA ASP A 139 10.92 3.44 30.55
C ASP A 139 11.54 4.82 30.87
N ASN A 140 12.78 4.85 31.37
CA ASN A 140 13.48 6.11 31.66
C ASN A 140 13.71 6.97 30.40
N TRP A 141 13.97 6.33 29.26
CA TRP A 141 14.15 7.03 27.99
C TRP A 141 12.80 7.50 27.44
N ILE A 142 11.77 6.64 27.51
CA ILE A 142 10.41 6.96 27.03
C ILE A 142 9.81 8.13 27.81
N ASN A 143 10.02 8.19 29.11
CA ASN A 143 9.50 9.26 29.97
C ASN A 143 10.24 10.61 29.82
N GLN A 144 11.31 10.67 29.02
CA GLN A 144 12.07 11.90 28.74
C GLN A 144 11.67 12.57 27.43
N VAL A 145 10.88 11.91 26.58
CA VAL A 145 10.39 12.38 25.28
C VAL A 145 8.96 12.89 25.43
#